data_AF-A0A226EQG5-F1
#
_entry.id   AF-A0A226EQG5-F1
#
_cell.length_a   1.000
_cell.length_b   1.000
_cell.length_c   1.000
_cell.angle_alpha   90.00
_cell.angle_beta   90.00
_cell.angle_gamma   90.00
#
_symmetry.space_group_name_H-M   'P 1'
#
loop_
_entity.id
_entity.type
_entity.pdbx_description
1 polymer ?
#
loop_
_entity_poly.entity_id
_entity_poly.type
_entity_poly.pdbx_seq_one_letter_code
_entity_poly.pdbx_strand_id
1 'polypeptide(L)'
;MLCESHSSKRLKIEHLIINFNVLQKVMKILLYTILLCYLRESWAAQVLLSPQLTNWGTWGEFEYCPEGSKVIAAQIKVELWSGGLIDDTCLNGIKLICGQVGGGVTRNITSKVGQFGSYKPTVHSCNGNGFMTGFMLRVEEEGGAIIDETATNNLRILCSGSPNGFIELEGERWGEWTNPRICDSHEYICGLQTQVQDGQGITVDDTSLNNIRVQCCDLSQEDLLFYGIKKEQNGVI
;
A
#
# COMPACT_ATOMS: atom_id res chain seq x y z
N MET A 1 -36.92 -75.54 5.91
CA MET A 1 -36.46 -74.44 6.78
C MET A 1 -34.99 -74.70 7.09
N LEU A 2 -34.01 -73.84 6.82
CA LEU A 2 -33.98 -72.40 6.57
C LEU A 2 -32.84 -72.07 5.59
N CYS A 3 -33.13 -71.17 4.64
CA CYS A 3 -32.14 -70.43 3.84
C CYS A 3 -31.61 -69.24 4.64
N GLU A 4 -30.51 -69.38 5.38
CA GLU A 4 -29.84 -68.23 6.00
C GLU A 4 -28.31 -68.45 6.02
N SER A 5 -27.57 -67.84 5.09
CA SER A 5 -26.14 -67.48 5.32
C SER A 5 -25.48 -66.61 4.24
N HIS A 6 -26.06 -66.48 3.04
CA HIS A 6 -25.42 -65.71 1.95
C HIS A 6 -25.65 -64.19 1.99
N SER A 7 -26.74 -63.72 2.60
CA SER A 7 -27.09 -62.29 2.63
C SER A 7 -26.18 -61.45 3.55
N SER A 8 -25.85 -61.96 4.74
CA SER A 8 -25.07 -61.23 5.77
C SER A 8 -23.62 -60.94 5.36
N LYS A 9 -22.95 -61.86 4.65
CA LYS A 9 -21.58 -61.63 4.15
C LYS A 9 -21.54 -60.60 3.02
N ARG A 10 -22.57 -60.55 2.17
CA ARG A 10 -22.70 -59.58 1.07
C ARG A 10 -22.92 -58.16 1.61
N LEU A 11 -23.81 -58.01 2.59
CA LEU A 11 -24.05 -56.75 3.31
C LEU A 11 -22.77 -56.19 3.98
N LYS A 12 -21.96 -57.06 4.61
CA LYS A 12 -20.69 -56.63 5.23
C LYS A 12 -19.65 -56.16 4.21
N ILE A 13 -19.57 -56.80 3.04
CA ILE A 13 -18.64 -56.42 1.96
C ILE A 13 -19.10 -55.10 1.30
N GLU A 14 -20.40 -54.94 1.06
CA GLU A 14 -20.98 -53.71 0.52
C GLU A 14 -20.74 -52.52 1.47
N HIS A 15 -20.96 -52.69 2.78
CA HIS A 15 -20.61 -51.68 3.79
C HIS A 15 -19.10 -51.34 3.79
N LEU A 16 -18.22 -52.33 3.62
CA LEU A 16 -16.78 -52.09 3.56
C LEU A 16 -16.37 -51.29 2.30
N ILE A 17 -16.96 -51.61 1.15
CA ILE A 17 -16.71 -50.93 -0.13
C ILE A 17 -17.24 -49.50 -0.10
N ILE A 18 -18.43 -49.28 0.47
CA ILE A 18 -19.00 -47.95 0.67
C ILE A 18 -18.07 -47.11 1.56
N ASN A 19 -17.60 -47.66 2.69
CA ASN A 19 -16.66 -46.97 3.58
C ASN A 19 -15.33 -46.63 2.88
N PHE A 20 -14.80 -47.53 2.06
CA PHE A 20 -13.57 -47.28 1.29
C PHE A 20 -13.74 -46.18 0.24
N ASN A 21 -14.85 -46.20 -0.51
CA ASN A 21 -15.16 -45.17 -1.51
C ASN A 21 -15.43 -43.79 -0.87
N VAL A 22 -16.06 -43.77 0.30
CA VAL A 22 -16.25 -42.54 1.10
C VAL A 22 -14.91 -42.02 1.58
N LEU A 23 -14.03 -42.87 2.10
CA LEU A 23 -12.68 -42.49 2.56
C LEU A 23 -11.84 -41.90 1.43
N GLN A 24 -11.85 -42.50 0.23
CA GLN A 24 -11.16 -41.95 -0.94
C GLN A 24 -11.71 -40.59 -1.39
N LYS A 25 -13.03 -40.38 -1.33
CA LYS A 25 -13.63 -39.08 -1.65
C LYS A 25 -13.24 -38.01 -0.63
N VAL A 26 -13.31 -38.32 0.67
CA VAL A 26 -12.91 -37.40 1.75
C VAL A 26 -11.43 -37.03 1.63
N MET A 27 -10.56 -38.01 1.36
CA MET A 27 -9.13 -37.78 1.22
C MET A 27 -8.79 -36.91 -0.01
N LYS A 28 -9.50 -37.09 -1.14
CA LYS A 28 -9.36 -36.21 -2.32
C LYS A 28 -9.84 -34.78 -2.05
N ILE A 29 -10.96 -34.62 -1.35
CA ILE A 29 -11.48 -33.29 -0.97
C ILE A 29 -10.48 -32.58 -0.05
N LEU A 30 -9.95 -33.29 0.97
CA LEU A 30 -8.93 -32.76 1.87
C LEU A 30 -7.65 -32.34 1.12
N LEU A 31 -7.15 -33.19 0.21
CA LEU A 31 -5.99 -32.86 -0.65
C LEU A 31 -6.26 -31.63 -1.53
N TYR A 32 -7.45 -31.50 -2.11
CA TYR A 32 -7.83 -30.34 -2.92
C TYR A 32 -7.93 -29.07 -2.07
N THR A 33 -8.50 -29.14 -0.87
CA THR A 33 -8.58 -27.99 0.05
C THR A 33 -7.21 -27.59 0.58
N ILE A 34 -6.34 -28.56 0.86
CA ILE A 34 -4.96 -28.30 1.30
C ILE A 34 -4.17 -27.68 0.14
N LEU A 35 -4.28 -28.22 -1.08
CA LEU A 35 -3.65 -27.65 -2.27
C LEU A 35 -4.17 -26.23 -2.57
N LEU A 36 -5.47 -26.00 -2.46
CA LEU A 36 -6.07 -24.66 -2.58
C LEU A 36 -5.60 -23.72 -1.47
N CYS A 37 -5.38 -24.20 -0.24
CA CYS A 37 -4.78 -23.42 0.84
C CYS A 37 -3.30 -23.09 0.55
N TYR A 38 -2.49 -24.04 0.08
CA TYR A 38 -1.10 -23.80 -0.31
C TYR A 38 -0.97 -22.85 -1.51
N LEU A 39 -1.88 -22.94 -2.48
CA LEU A 39 -1.95 -21.99 -3.60
C LEU A 39 -2.48 -20.60 -3.18
N ARG A 40 -3.07 -20.51 -1.99
CA ARG A 40 -3.62 -19.28 -1.39
C ARG A 40 -2.75 -18.73 -0.26
N GLU A 41 -1.59 -19.34 -0.01
CA GLU A 41 -0.47 -18.64 0.63
C GLU A 41 0.10 -17.62 -0.38
N SER A 42 -0.75 -16.68 -0.78
CA SER A 42 -0.32 -15.42 -1.34
C SER A 42 0.43 -14.69 -0.25
N TRP A 43 1.67 -14.32 -0.51
CA TRP A 43 2.44 -13.40 0.32
C TRP A 43 1.54 -12.23 0.69
N ALA A 44 1.38 -11.97 1.99
CA ALA A 44 0.67 -10.77 2.42
C ALA A 44 1.40 -9.59 1.82
N ALA A 45 0.73 -8.83 0.93
CA ALA A 45 1.35 -7.74 0.22
C ALA A 45 1.97 -6.76 1.24
N GLN A 46 3.25 -6.40 1.06
CA GLN A 46 4.00 -5.60 2.03
C GLN A 46 3.43 -4.18 2.15
N VAL A 47 3.06 -3.78 3.37
CA VAL A 47 2.62 -2.40 3.66
C VAL A 47 3.75 -1.65 4.35
N LEU A 48 4.18 -0.54 3.77
CA LEU A 48 5.11 0.38 4.40
C LEU A 48 4.34 1.43 5.19
N LEU A 49 4.77 1.67 6.42
CA LEU A 49 4.20 2.68 7.31
C LEU A 49 5.17 3.85 7.44
N SER A 50 4.63 5.08 7.47
CA SER A 50 5.40 6.22 7.97
C SER A 50 5.84 5.94 9.42
N PRO A 51 7.01 6.43 9.86
CA PRO A 51 7.28 6.55 11.29
C PRO A 51 6.14 7.34 11.94
N GLN A 52 5.44 6.73 12.90
CA GLN A 52 4.32 7.37 13.59
C GLN A 52 4.87 8.26 14.69
N LEU A 53 5.03 9.55 14.42
CA LEU A 53 5.37 10.55 15.43
C LEU A 53 4.12 11.01 16.19
N THR A 54 2.98 11.08 15.49
CA THR A 54 1.65 11.25 16.06
C THR A 54 0.72 10.12 15.61
N ASN A 55 -0.47 10.07 16.21
CA ASN A 55 -1.56 9.21 15.77
C ASN A 55 -2.90 9.97 15.72
N TRP A 56 -2.86 11.26 15.37
CA TRP A 56 -4.04 12.12 15.36
C TRP A 56 -4.82 11.96 14.05
N GLY A 57 -6.12 12.24 14.09
CA GLY A 57 -7.02 12.05 12.96
C GLY A 57 -7.39 10.60 12.68
N THR A 58 -8.19 10.41 11.63
CA THR A 58 -8.70 9.09 11.23
C THR A 58 -8.11 8.65 9.90
N TRP A 59 -7.90 7.34 9.77
CA TRP A 59 -7.47 6.74 8.52
C TRP A 59 -8.61 6.77 7.50
N GLY A 60 -8.27 7.15 6.27
CA GLY A 60 -9.15 6.95 5.11
C GLY A 60 -9.23 5.50 4.67
N GLU A 61 -9.97 5.30 3.59
CA GLU A 61 -9.94 4.03 2.85
C GLU A 61 -8.62 3.90 2.09
N PHE A 62 -8.16 2.66 1.94
CA PHE A 62 -7.04 2.36 1.05
C PHE A 62 -7.52 2.53 -0.40
N GLU A 63 -6.79 3.32 -1.19
CA GLU A 63 -7.03 3.43 -2.62
C GLU A 63 -5.86 2.83 -3.39
N TYR A 64 -6.18 2.13 -4.48
CA TYR A 64 -5.22 1.39 -5.29
C TYR A 64 -5.21 1.86 -6.74
N CYS A 65 -4.02 1.83 -7.34
CA CYS A 65 -3.88 1.93 -8.78
C CYS A 65 -4.61 0.77 -9.47
N PRO A 66 -5.16 0.98 -10.69
CA PRO A 66 -5.67 -0.11 -11.50
C PRO A 66 -4.59 -1.17 -11.77
N GLU A 67 -4.99 -2.42 -11.95
CA GLU A 67 -4.09 -3.53 -12.23
C GLU A 67 -3.14 -3.20 -13.40
N GLY A 68 -1.85 -3.53 -13.24
CA GLY A 68 -0.80 -3.23 -14.22
C GLY A 68 -0.35 -1.77 -14.29
N SER A 69 -1.03 -0.84 -13.60
CA SER A 69 -0.58 0.56 -13.48
C SER A 69 0.37 0.73 -12.29
N LYS A 70 1.31 1.65 -12.43
CA LYS A 70 2.28 2.02 -11.39
C LYS A 70 2.10 3.48 -11.01
N VAL A 71 2.45 3.88 -9.80
CA VAL A 71 2.52 5.31 -9.45
C VAL A 71 3.69 5.93 -10.21
N ILE A 72 3.41 6.83 -11.13
CA ILE A 72 4.41 7.48 -11.99
C ILE A 72 4.67 8.94 -11.60
N ALA A 73 3.76 9.54 -10.82
CA ALA A 73 3.92 10.90 -10.34
C ALA A 73 3.15 11.14 -9.04
N ALA A 74 3.49 12.22 -8.35
CA ALA A 74 2.79 12.68 -7.17
C ALA A 74 2.53 14.19 -7.21
N GLN A 75 1.49 14.60 -6.50
CA GLN A 75 1.11 15.99 -6.27
C GLN A 75 0.58 16.09 -4.83
N ILE A 76 0.78 17.24 -4.20
CA ILE A 76 0.35 17.48 -2.82
C ILE A 76 -0.63 18.63 -2.73
N LYS A 77 -1.48 18.60 -1.71
CA LYS A 77 -2.41 19.66 -1.34
C LYS A 77 -1.92 20.29 -0.04
N VAL A 78 -1.71 21.60 -0.09
CA VAL A 78 -1.29 22.44 1.03
C VAL A 78 -2.15 23.69 1.03
N GLU A 79 -2.26 24.35 2.17
CA GLU A 79 -2.88 25.68 2.19
C GLU A 79 -1.91 26.72 1.67
N LEU A 80 -2.44 27.73 0.99
CA LEU A 80 -1.66 28.85 0.52
C LEU A 80 -1.86 29.99 1.49
N TRP A 81 -0.76 30.60 1.91
CA TRP A 81 -0.74 31.86 2.64
C TRP A 81 -1.70 32.88 2.01
N SER A 82 -2.77 33.25 2.73
CA SER A 82 -3.79 34.20 2.25
C SER A 82 -3.68 35.61 2.88
N GLY A 83 -2.55 35.94 3.50
CA GLY A 83 -2.20 37.32 3.80
C GLY A 83 -2.71 37.89 5.13
N GLY A 84 -2.74 37.08 6.20
CA GLY A 84 -2.85 37.58 7.57
C GLY A 84 -3.41 36.55 8.56
N LEU A 85 -2.65 36.32 9.64
CA LEU A 85 -3.01 35.60 10.87
C LEU A 85 -3.23 34.07 10.81
N ILE A 86 -3.02 33.41 9.65
CA ILE A 86 -3.17 31.95 9.53
C ILE A 86 -1.82 31.39 9.09
N ASP A 87 -1.24 30.54 9.94
CA ASP A 87 0.07 29.92 9.74
C ASP A 87 0.08 28.98 8.53
N ASP A 88 1.27 28.73 7.98
CA ASP A 88 1.50 27.84 6.84
C ASP A 88 1.06 26.41 7.21
N THR A 89 -0.17 26.03 6.86
CA THR A 89 -0.69 24.74 7.30
C THR A 89 -0.01 23.59 6.57
N CYS A 90 0.28 22.55 7.35
CA CYS A 90 0.89 21.30 6.95
C CYS A 90 0.17 20.65 5.74
N LEU A 91 0.73 19.55 5.22
CA LEU A 91 0.09 18.78 4.16
C LEU A 91 -1.36 18.45 4.51
N ASN A 92 -2.27 18.77 3.59
CA ASN A 92 -3.68 18.45 3.71
C ASN A 92 -4.08 17.28 2.81
N GLY A 93 -3.23 16.89 1.86
CA GLY A 93 -3.51 15.72 1.03
C GLY A 93 -2.37 15.34 0.11
N ILE A 94 -2.40 14.08 -0.30
CA ILE A 94 -1.49 13.51 -1.30
C ILE A 94 -2.35 12.98 -2.44
N LYS A 95 -1.90 13.21 -3.67
CA LYS A 95 -2.45 12.62 -4.88
C LYS A 95 -1.34 11.87 -5.59
N LEU A 96 -1.49 10.56 -5.70
CA LEU A 96 -0.63 9.74 -6.52
C LEU A 96 -1.29 9.55 -7.89
N ILE A 97 -0.51 9.73 -8.94
CA ILE A 97 -0.93 9.60 -10.32
C ILE A 97 -0.44 8.23 -10.81
N CYS A 98 -1.39 7.32 -11.03
CA CYS A 98 -1.15 6.01 -11.60
C CYS A 98 -1.14 6.11 -13.13
N GLY A 99 -0.22 5.38 -13.75
CA GLY A 99 -0.15 5.27 -15.20
C GLY A 99 0.55 4.00 -15.64
N GLN A 100 0.44 3.71 -16.93
CA GLN A 100 1.27 2.69 -17.56
C GLN A 100 2.60 3.31 -17.95
N VAL A 101 3.69 2.59 -17.74
CA VAL A 101 5.01 3.07 -18.14
C VAL A 101 5.12 3.10 -19.67
N GLY A 102 5.52 4.26 -20.22
CA GLY A 102 5.44 4.54 -21.66
C GLY A 102 4.01 4.74 -22.19
N GLY A 103 2.99 4.62 -21.32
CA GLY A 103 1.59 4.88 -21.61
C GLY A 103 1.08 6.17 -20.96
N GLY A 104 -0.25 6.32 -20.91
CA GLY A 104 -0.92 7.48 -20.31
C GLY A 104 -1.26 7.30 -18.83
N VAL A 105 -1.75 8.38 -18.21
CA VAL A 105 -2.37 8.36 -16.88
C VAL A 105 -3.62 7.48 -16.89
N THR A 106 -3.75 6.59 -15.92
CA THR A 106 -4.90 5.68 -15.78
C THR A 106 -5.85 6.12 -14.67
N ARG A 107 -5.33 6.50 -13.50
CA ARG A 107 -6.14 6.90 -12.35
C ARG A 107 -5.34 7.79 -11.39
N ASN A 108 -6.02 8.69 -10.70
CA ASN A 108 -5.47 9.36 -9.53
C ASN A 108 -6.05 8.71 -8.26
N ILE A 109 -5.20 8.49 -7.25
CA ILE A 109 -5.59 8.00 -5.92
C ILE A 109 -5.16 9.00 -4.85
N THR A 110 -5.98 9.18 -3.82
CA THR A 110 -5.77 10.18 -2.77
C THR A 110 -5.97 9.67 -1.35
N SER A 111 -6.77 8.61 -1.16
CA SER A 111 -7.29 8.22 0.17
C SER A 111 -8.05 9.40 0.82
N LYS A 112 -7.95 9.59 2.15
CA LYS A 112 -8.55 10.71 2.85
C LYS A 112 -7.80 12.01 2.55
N VAL A 113 -8.56 13.07 2.30
CA VAL A 113 -8.02 14.40 1.96
C VAL A 113 -8.64 15.42 2.91
N GLY A 114 -7.82 16.30 3.44
CA GLY A 114 -8.22 17.44 4.25
C GLY A 114 -9.03 18.47 3.46
N GLN A 115 -9.91 19.16 4.16
CA GLN A 115 -10.84 20.13 3.57
C GLN A 115 -10.11 21.35 2.97
N PHE A 116 -9.07 21.85 3.65
CA PHE A 116 -8.45 23.14 3.35
C PHE A 116 -7.33 23.07 2.31
N GLY A 117 -6.91 24.24 1.82
CA GLY A 117 -5.85 24.40 0.84
C GLY A 117 -6.18 23.95 -0.59
N SER A 118 -5.16 23.89 -1.46
CA SER A 118 -5.28 23.52 -2.86
C SER A 118 -4.12 22.63 -3.29
N TYR A 119 -4.34 21.78 -4.29
CA TYR A 119 -3.25 21.03 -4.90
C TYR A 119 -2.26 22.01 -5.55
N LYS A 120 -0.96 21.85 -5.28
CA LYS A 120 0.09 22.61 -5.94
C LYS A 120 0.01 22.40 -7.46
N PRO A 121 0.27 23.42 -8.29
CA PRO A 121 0.13 23.30 -9.74
C PRO A 121 1.10 22.27 -10.35
N THR A 122 2.27 22.07 -9.74
CA THR A 122 3.30 21.16 -10.21
C THR A 122 2.96 19.70 -9.90
N VAL A 123 3.10 18.83 -10.91
CA VAL A 123 3.07 17.37 -10.76
C VAL A 123 4.51 16.86 -10.87
N HIS A 124 4.97 16.13 -9.85
CA HIS A 124 6.33 15.62 -9.79
C HIS A 124 6.36 14.17 -10.28
N SER A 125 6.88 13.98 -11.49
CA SER A 125 6.93 12.68 -12.15
C SER A 125 8.26 11.98 -11.98
N CYS A 126 8.23 10.67 -11.78
CA CYS A 126 9.41 9.82 -11.95
C CYS A 126 9.92 9.94 -13.39
N ASN A 127 11.24 10.07 -13.55
CA ASN A 127 11.85 10.32 -14.86
C ASN A 127 11.69 9.13 -15.82
N GLY A 128 11.46 9.43 -17.10
CA GLY A 128 11.38 8.43 -18.15
C GLY A 128 10.32 7.37 -17.88
N ASN A 129 10.77 6.12 -17.78
CA ASN A 129 9.93 4.94 -17.51
C ASN A 129 9.88 4.57 -16.02
N GLY A 130 10.28 5.49 -15.13
CA GLY A 130 10.34 5.25 -13.69
C GLY A 130 8.97 5.18 -13.02
N PHE A 131 8.95 4.57 -11.85
CA PHE A 131 7.79 4.43 -10.98
C PHE A 131 8.19 4.59 -9.52
N MET A 132 7.23 4.91 -8.66
CA MET A 132 7.47 5.15 -7.25
C MET A 132 7.76 3.83 -6.52
N THR A 133 8.87 3.79 -5.78
CA THR A 133 9.34 2.63 -4.99
C THR A 133 9.36 2.90 -3.50
N GLY A 134 9.22 4.16 -3.09
CA GLY A 134 9.30 4.54 -1.69
C GLY A 134 8.93 5.99 -1.43
N PHE A 135 8.96 6.37 -0.16
CA PHE A 135 8.72 7.74 0.28
C PHE A 135 9.59 8.14 1.49
N MET A 136 9.70 9.44 1.71
CA MET A 136 10.11 10.05 2.98
C MET A 136 9.15 11.18 3.32
N LEU A 137 8.78 11.28 4.59
CA LEU A 137 8.00 12.41 5.09
C LEU A 137 8.93 13.45 5.71
N ARG A 138 8.54 14.72 5.65
CA ARG A 138 9.14 15.77 6.45
C ARG A 138 8.21 16.11 7.59
N VAL A 139 8.73 16.10 8.80
CA VAL A 139 7.96 16.24 10.05
C VAL A 139 8.80 17.04 11.03
N GLU A 140 8.18 17.93 11.80
CA GLU A 140 8.88 18.59 12.91
C GLU A 140 8.92 17.67 14.12
N GLU A 141 10.04 17.63 14.85
CA GLU A 141 10.10 17.14 16.22
C GLU A 141 10.41 18.36 17.09
N GLU A 142 9.42 18.89 17.81
CA GLU A 142 9.69 20.02 18.69
C GLU A 142 10.43 19.54 19.96
N GLY A 143 11.68 19.97 20.15
CA GLY A 143 12.34 20.06 21.46
C GLY A 143 12.51 18.77 22.31
N GLY A 144 12.35 17.57 21.77
CA GLY A 144 12.48 16.31 22.52
C GLY A 144 11.30 16.00 23.46
N ALA A 145 10.22 16.77 23.38
CA ALA A 145 8.93 16.43 23.95
C ALA A 145 7.91 16.44 22.81
N ILE A 146 7.16 15.35 22.63
CA ILE A 146 6.06 15.31 21.68
C ILE A 146 4.96 16.23 22.23
N ILE A 147 4.99 17.51 21.86
CA ILE A 147 3.97 18.51 22.14
C ILE A 147 3.30 18.89 20.81
N ASP A 148 2.06 19.32 20.91
CA ASP A 148 0.88 19.15 20.03
C ASP A 148 0.94 19.30 18.48
N GLU A 149 2.04 19.61 17.80
CA GLU A 149 1.98 20.09 16.39
C GLU A 149 2.75 19.29 15.33
N THR A 150 3.07 18.00 15.53
CA THR A 150 3.90 17.29 14.53
C THR A 150 3.09 16.70 13.37
N ALA A 151 2.53 17.57 12.53
CA ALA A 151 1.91 17.21 11.25
C ALA A 151 2.95 17.01 10.12
N THR A 152 2.54 16.39 9.02
CA THR A 152 3.44 16.16 7.88
C THR A 152 3.58 17.45 7.06
N ASN A 153 4.81 17.95 6.93
CA ASN A 153 5.13 19.19 6.24
C ASN A 153 5.38 19.00 4.76
N ASN A 154 6.05 17.90 4.39
CA ASN A 154 6.43 17.67 3.00
C ASN A 154 6.60 16.17 2.70
N LEU A 155 6.69 15.84 1.41
CA LEU A 155 6.84 14.51 0.87
C LEU A 155 8.01 14.49 -0.12
N ARG A 156 8.89 13.49 0.03
CA ARG A 156 9.80 13.04 -1.02
C ARG A 156 9.31 11.70 -1.54
N ILE A 157 9.26 11.56 -2.86
CA ILE A 157 9.02 10.28 -3.52
C ILE A 157 10.35 9.68 -3.99
N LEU A 158 10.52 8.37 -3.81
CA LEU A 158 11.65 7.64 -4.37
C LEU A 158 11.19 6.95 -5.65
N CYS A 159 11.98 7.09 -6.71
CA CYS A 159 11.66 6.59 -8.04
C CYS A 159 12.66 5.54 -8.49
N SER A 160 12.18 4.50 -9.18
CA SER A 160 13.03 3.53 -9.85
C SER A 160 13.92 4.21 -10.89
N GLY A 161 15.19 3.77 -10.96
CA GLY A 161 16.17 4.28 -11.92
C GLY A 161 16.63 5.73 -11.70
N SER A 162 16.29 6.37 -10.57
CA SER A 162 16.70 7.76 -10.31
C SER A 162 18.12 7.86 -9.75
N PRO A 163 19.05 8.61 -10.39
CA PRO A 163 20.42 8.79 -9.88
C PRO A 163 20.50 9.68 -8.63
N ASN A 164 19.47 10.51 -8.37
CA ASN A 164 19.42 11.45 -7.24
C ASN A 164 18.66 10.90 -6.02
N GLY A 165 18.23 9.64 -6.06
CA GLY A 165 17.59 8.94 -4.94
C GLY A 165 16.13 9.32 -4.63
N PHE A 166 15.72 10.57 -4.86
CA PHE A 166 14.36 11.05 -4.57
C PHE A 166 13.95 12.29 -5.39
N ILE A 167 12.66 12.62 -5.37
CA ILE A 167 12.07 13.88 -5.85
C ILE A 167 11.34 14.52 -4.67
N GLU A 168 11.74 15.73 -4.29
CA GLU A 168 11.08 16.53 -3.27
C GLU A 168 9.91 17.32 -3.87
N LEU A 169 8.75 17.28 -3.21
CA LEU A 169 7.57 18.04 -3.61
C LEU A 169 7.56 19.44 -2.98
N GLU A 170 6.63 20.28 -3.43
CA GLU A 170 6.50 21.69 -3.04
C GLU A 170 5.76 21.90 -1.71
N GLY A 171 6.06 21.09 -0.68
CA GLY A 171 5.53 21.26 0.67
C GLY A 171 6.39 22.21 1.51
N GLU A 172 6.18 22.18 2.81
CA GLU A 172 6.87 23.06 3.73
C GLU A 172 8.36 22.72 3.90
N ARG A 173 9.14 23.75 4.27
CA ARG A 173 10.61 23.69 4.28
C ARG A 173 11.25 23.51 5.66
N TRP A 174 10.46 23.26 6.70
CA TRP A 174 10.91 23.06 8.08
C TRP A 174 10.59 21.64 8.57
N GLY A 175 11.19 21.25 9.69
CA GLY A 175 11.23 19.86 10.18
C GLY A 175 12.34 19.02 9.54
N GLU A 176 12.44 17.78 10.00
CA GLU A 176 13.42 16.78 9.60
C GLU A 176 12.83 15.72 8.67
N TRP A 177 13.67 15.16 7.81
CA TRP A 177 13.25 14.08 6.91
C TRP A 177 13.33 12.73 7.63
N THR A 178 12.26 11.94 7.55
CA THR A 178 12.26 10.57 8.04
C THR A 178 13.23 9.69 7.25
N ASN A 179 13.70 8.60 7.85
CA ASN A 179 14.36 7.52 7.10
C ASN A 179 13.50 7.04 5.93
N PRO A 180 14.11 6.66 4.79
CA PRO A 180 13.37 6.21 3.62
C PRO A 180 12.61 4.92 3.91
N ARG A 181 11.35 4.88 3.46
CA ARG A 181 10.53 3.67 3.41
C ARG A 181 10.48 3.23 1.95
N ILE A 182 11.02 2.05 1.66
CA ILE A 182 11.22 1.55 0.29
C ILE A 182 10.66 0.13 0.22
N CYS A 183 9.95 -0.18 -0.87
CA CYS A 183 9.53 -1.54 -1.19
C CYS A 183 10.74 -2.41 -1.56
N ASP A 184 10.56 -3.73 -1.61
CA ASP A 184 11.63 -4.61 -2.07
C ASP A 184 12.02 -4.30 -3.52
N SER A 185 13.22 -4.74 -3.92
CA SER A 185 13.79 -4.43 -5.24
C SER A 185 12.95 -4.90 -6.43
N HIS A 186 12.03 -5.84 -6.20
CA HIS A 186 11.13 -6.43 -7.18
C HIS A 186 9.67 -5.95 -7.02
N GLU A 187 9.44 -4.90 -6.25
CA GLU A 187 8.14 -4.34 -5.95
C GLU A 187 8.03 -2.85 -6.32
N TYR A 188 6.81 -2.33 -6.29
CA TYR A 188 6.48 -0.92 -6.52
C TYR A 188 5.30 -0.47 -5.65
N ILE A 189 5.16 0.85 -5.45
CA ILE A 189 4.01 1.40 -4.74
C ILE A 189 2.76 1.36 -5.64
N CYS A 190 1.71 0.69 -5.15
CA CYS A 190 0.46 0.47 -5.87
C CYS A 190 -0.79 0.94 -5.10
N GLY A 191 -0.65 1.36 -3.85
CA GLY A 191 -1.78 1.85 -3.04
C GLY A 191 -1.37 2.85 -1.97
N LEU A 192 -2.33 3.66 -1.55
CA LEU A 192 -2.17 4.73 -0.57
C LEU A 192 -3.32 4.70 0.44
N GLN A 193 -2.96 4.89 1.71
CA GLN A 193 -3.88 5.23 2.79
C GLN A 193 -3.29 6.41 3.57
N THR A 194 -4.10 7.42 3.85
CA THR A 194 -3.69 8.61 4.61
C THR A 194 -4.45 8.68 5.93
N GLN A 195 -3.77 9.17 6.97
CA GLN A 195 -4.38 9.55 8.24
C GLN A 195 -4.48 11.07 8.29
N VAL A 196 -5.72 11.57 8.34
CA VAL A 196 -5.99 13.01 8.31
C VAL A 196 -6.87 13.37 9.49
N GLN A 197 -6.44 14.39 10.23
CA GLN A 197 -7.24 15.05 11.24
C GLN A 197 -8.25 15.95 10.54
N ASP A 198 -9.53 15.81 10.88
CA ASP A 198 -10.57 16.68 10.34
C ASP A 198 -10.60 17.98 11.16
N GLY A 199 -10.77 19.12 10.47
CA GLY A 199 -10.88 20.41 11.14
C GLY A 199 -12.08 20.47 12.09
N GLN A 200 -11.88 21.02 13.29
CA GLN A 200 -12.91 21.07 14.33
C GLN A 200 -13.80 22.32 14.27
N GLY A 201 -13.73 23.11 13.19
CA GLY A 201 -14.58 24.27 12.96
C GLY A 201 -13.82 25.44 12.35
N ILE A 202 -14.43 26.63 12.34
CA ILE A 202 -13.82 27.88 11.84
C ILE A 202 -12.92 28.53 12.92
N THR A 203 -13.07 28.11 14.18
CA THR A 203 -12.42 28.73 15.35
C THR A 203 -11.38 27.83 16.02
N VAL A 204 -11.14 26.64 15.48
CA VAL A 204 -10.14 25.69 15.97
C VAL A 204 -9.43 25.19 14.72
N ASP A 205 -8.15 25.53 14.60
CA ASP A 205 -7.33 25.10 13.47
C ASP A 205 -7.13 23.57 13.46
N ASP A 206 -6.53 23.11 12.37
CA ASP A 206 -5.87 21.81 12.20
C ASP A 206 -6.71 20.71 11.55
N THR A 207 -6.94 20.90 10.24
CA THR A 207 -6.95 19.75 9.33
C THR A 207 -5.52 19.49 8.88
N SER A 208 -4.95 18.33 9.24
CA SER A 208 -3.57 18.00 8.87
C SER A 208 -3.39 16.51 8.58
N LEU A 209 -2.60 16.22 7.54
CA LEU A 209 -2.12 14.88 7.24
C LEU A 209 -1.02 14.53 8.24
N ASN A 210 -1.26 13.48 9.01
CA ASN A 210 -0.37 13.04 10.08
C ASN A 210 0.51 11.87 9.63
N ASN A 211 -0.08 10.87 8.96
CA ASN A 211 0.62 9.65 8.57
C ASN A 211 0.18 9.13 7.22
N ILE A 212 1.01 8.27 6.63
CA ILE A 212 0.65 7.48 5.45
C ILE A 212 1.01 6.00 5.62
N ARG A 213 0.23 5.16 4.94
CA ARG A 213 0.59 3.79 4.61
C ARG A 213 0.56 3.64 3.11
N VAL A 214 1.53 2.91 2.56
CA VAL A 214 1.56 2.57 1.14
C VAL A 214 1.68 1.07 0.97
N GLN A 215 0.98 0.56 -0.03
CA GLN A 215 1.04 -0.84 -0.41
C GLN A 215 2.13 -1.06 -1.45
N CYS A 216 3.01 -2.01 -1.20
CA CYS A 216 3.93 -2.57 -2.18
C CYS A 216 3.24 -3.73 -2.92
N CYS A 217 3.41 -3.77 -4.23
CA CYS A 217 2.96 -4.83 -5.12
C CYS A 217 4.15 -5.39 -5.91
N ASP A 218 4.12 -6.69 -6.19
CA ASP A 218 5.10 -7.36 -7.04
C ASP A 218 5.08 -6.82 -8.48
N LEU A 219 6.27 -6.59 -9.03
CA LEU A 219 6.46 -6.44 -10.47
C LEU A 219 6.13 -7.76 -11.18
N SER A 220 5.48 -7.66 -12.34
CA SER A 220 5.25 -8.82 -13.20
C SER A 220 6.58 -9.35 -13.78
N GLN A 221 6.60 -10.57 -14.29
CA GLN A 221 7.80 -11.09 -14.97
C GLN A 221 8.18 -10.26 -16.21
N GLU A 222 7.19 -9.74 -16.92
CA GLU A 222 7.40 -8.83 -18.04
C GLU A 222 8.05 -7.52 -17.57
N ASP A 223 7.58 -6.96 -16.46
CA ASP A 223 8.19 -5.77 -15.86
C ASP A 223 9.64 -6.03 -15.43
N LEU A 224 9.90 -7.12 -14.71
CA LEU A 224 11.26 -7.47 -14.27
C LEU A 224 12.23 -7.57 -15.44
N LEU A 225 11.81 -8.20 -16.55
CA LEU A 225 12.59 -8.27 -17.79
C LEU A 225 12.79 -6.90 -18.42
N PHE A 226 11.72 -6.09 -18.52
CA PHE A 226 11.76 -4.76 -19.12
C PHE A 226 12.70 -3.80 -18.38
N TYR A 227 12.68 -3.80 -17.04
CA TYR A 227 13.55 -2.96 -16.21
C TYR A 227 14.92 -3.59 -15.95
N GLY A 228 15.18 -4.82 -16.40
CA GLY A 228 16.43 -5.54 -16.14
C GLY A 228 16.66 -5.85 -14.66
N ILE A 229 15.59 -6.00 -13.88
CA ILE A 229 15.65 -6.30 -12.44
C ILE A 229 15.76 -7.82 -12.26
N LYS A 230 16.82 -8.26 -11.57
CA LYS A 230 16.97 -9.67 -11.20
C LYS A 230 16.29 -9.91 -9.85
N LYS A 231 15.31 -10.81 -9.80
CA LYS A 231 14.78 -11.31 -8.53
C LYS A 231 15.86 -12.19 -7.91
N GLU A 232 16.41 -11.81 -6.76
CA GLU A 232 17.31 -12.71 -6.02
C GLU A 232 16.53 -13.97 -5.64
N GLN A 233 16.93 -15.11 -6.20
CA GLN A 233 16.36 -16.39 -5.81
C GLN A 233 16.97 -16.80 -4.47
N ASN A 234 16.11 -16.84 -3.45
CA ASN A 234 16.29 -17.51 -2.16
C ASN A 234 17.15 -16.78 -1.11
N GLY A 235 16.47 -16.01 -0.26
CA GLY A 235 16.88 -15.82 1.13
C GLY A 235 16.60 -17.11 1.92
N VAL A 236 17.54 -18.05 1.86
CA VAL A 236 17.73 -19.07 2.90
C VAL A 236 19.18 -18.97 3.34
N ILE A 237 19.39 -18.45 4.55
CA ILE A 237 20.49 -18.84 5.41
C ILE A 237 19.89 -19.18 6.77
#